data_AF-A0A7V4MPR3-F1
#
_entry.id   AF-A0A7V4MPR3-F1
#
_cell.length_a   1.000
_cell.length_b   1.000
_cell.length_c   1.000
_cell.angle_alpha   90.00
_cell.angle_beta   90.00
_cell.angle_gamma   90.00
#
_symmetry.space_group_name_H-M   'P 1'
#
loop_
_entity.id
_entity.type
_entity.pdbx_description
1 polymer ?
#
loop_
_entity_poly.entity_id
_entity_poly.type
_entity_poly.pdbx_seq_one_letter_code
_entity_poly.pdbx_strand_id
1 'polypeptide(L)'
;MPERDDPNYADTPLAFLAALLTPAEAIAVSEESRRAAYAELEQRWHELDTPRLLAILETIRRIRDLQALQFLRGLVNQGQENQPEGVVTIAAECLEVLERRLRYEAEARTLLRAAERPFTAEERLLRPAGHESSTEAALLRPAPGTEEDKE
;
A
#
# COMPACT_ATOMS: atom_id res chain seq x y z
N MET A 1 15.57 37.38 -23.44
CA MET A 1 14.29 36.71 -23.17
C MET A 1 14.36 35.34 -23.82
N PRO A 2 14.42 34.23 -23.05
CA PRO A 2 14.34 32.91 -23.65
C PRO A 2 12.86 32.50 -23.76
N GLU A 3 12.34 32.48 -24.99
CA GLU A 3 11.16 31.71 -25.35
C GLU A 3 11.52 30.23 -25.23
N ARG A 4 10.91 29.52 -24.27
CA ARG A 4 10.94 28.06 -24.18
C ARG A 4 9.50 27.56 -24.22
N ASP A 5 8.91 27.64 -25.40
CA ASP A 5 7.80 26.77 -25.79
C ASP A 5 8.42 25.49 -26.36
N ASP A 6 8.82 24.57 -25.48
CA ASP A 6 9.11 23.18 -25.86
C ASP A 6 7.77 22.40 -25.75
N PRO A 7 7.05 22.14 -26.86
CA PRO A 7 5.73 21.49 -26.83
C PRO A 7 5.79 20.00 -26.45
N ASN A 8 6.94 19.47 -26.04
CA ASN A 8 7.16 18.06 -25.77
C ASN A 8 7.14 17.69 -24.28
N TYR A 9 6.73 18.62 -23.41
CA TYR A 9 6.74 18.42 -21.95
C TYR A 9 5.51 17.69 -21.39
N ALA A 10 4.42 17.62 -22.16
CA ALA A 10 3.14 17.06 -21.70
C ALA A 10 3.06 15.52 -21.77
N ASP A 11 3.98 14.87 -22.48
CA ASP A 11 3.88 13.43 -22.82
C ASP A 11 4.86 12.54 -22.05
N THR A 12 5.51 13.07 -21.01
CA THR A 12 6.35 12.24 -20.14
C THR A 12 5.50 11.66 -18.99
N PRO A 13 5.57 10.34 -18.74
CA PRO A 13 4.97 9.68 -17.57
C PRO A 13 5.28 10.39 -16.24
N LEU A 14 6.41 11.11 -16.20
CA LEU A 14 6.87 11.94 -15.09
C LEU A 14 6.02 13.19 -14.83
N ALA A 15 5.51 13.85 -15.88
CA ALA A 15 4.59 14.98 -15.74
C ALA A 15 3.24 14.50 -15.18
N PHE A 16 2.82 13.31 -15.59
CA PHE A 16 1.61 12.67 -15.10
C PHE A 16 1.67 12.34 -13.59
N LEU A 17 2.80 11.80 -13.08
CA LEU A 17 2.95 11.53 -11.64
C LEU A 17 2.95 12.79 -10.76
N ALA A 18 3.48 13.91 -11.27
CA ALA A 18 3.47 15.18 -10.54
C ALA A 18 2.09 15.88 -10.59
N ALA A 19 1.31 15.64 -11.66
CA ALA A 19 -0.02 16.21 -11.85
C ALA A 19 -1.14 15.42 -11.13
N LEU A 20 -0.86 14.19 -10.64
CA LEU A 20 -1.77 13.41 -9.80
C LEU A 20 -1.90 14.05 -8.42
N LEU A 21 -2.70 15.11 -8.36
CA LEU A 21 -2.93 15.94 -7.18
C LEU A 21 -3.86 15.26 -6.17
N THR A 22 -4.57 14.19 -6.54
CA THR A 22 -5.47 13.47 -5.64
C THR A 22 -5.13 11.98 -5.50
N PRO A 23 -5.24 11.40 -4.28
CA PRO A 23 -5.10 9.96 -4.05
C PRO A 23 -6.09 9.13 -4.88
N ALA A 24 -7.27 9.68 -5.20
CA ALA A 24 -8.30 9.01 -5.99
C ALA A 24 -7.88 8.80 -7.44
N GLU A 25 -7.29 9.82 -8.07
CA GLU A 25 -6.78 9.71 -9.45
C GLU A 25 -5.56 8.79 -9.52
N ALA A 26 -4.73 8.76 -8.48
CA ALA A 26 -3.55 7.89 -8.45
C ALA A 26 -3.92 6.39 -8.40
N ILE A 27 -5.07 6.05 -7.82
CA ILE A 27 -5.62 4.68 -7.83
C ILE A 27 -6.11 4.30 -9.24
N ALA A 28 -6.61 5.26 -10.02
CA ALA A 28 -7.10 5.03 -11.37
C ALA A 28 -5.98 4.73 -12.39
N VAL A 29 -4.72 5.04 -12.04
CA VAL A 29 -3.56 4.73 -12.88
C VAL A 29 -3.30 3.22 -12.90
N SER A 30 -3.02 2.68 -14.08
CA SER A 30 -2.63 1.27 -14.21
C SER A 30 -1.30 1.00 -13.48
N GLU A 31 -1.15 -0.21 -12.94
CA GLU A 31 0.12 -0.62 -12.31
C GLU A 31 1.29 -0.59 -13.31
N GLU A 32 1.04 -0.94 -14.57
CA GLU A 32 2.03 -0.92 -15.64
C GLU A 32 2.54 0.50 -15.93
N SER A 33 1.63 1.48 -15.99
CA SER A 33 2.00 2.89 -16.18
C SER A 33 2.80 3.43 -15.00
N ARG A 34 2.44 3.08 -13.76
CA ARG A 34 3.23 3.47 -12.57
C ARG A 34 4.63 2.87 -12.61
N ARG A 35 4.74 1.57 -12.95
CA ARG A 35 6.03 0.89 -13.07
C ARG A 35 6.92 1.50 -14.15
N ALA A 36 6.36 1.83 -15.31
CA ALA A 36 7.09 2.52 -16.38
C ALA A 36 7.59 3.89 -15.93
N ALA A 37 6.75 4.66 -15.22
CA ALA A 37 7.12 5.96 -14.69
C ALA A 37 8.25 5.88 -13.63
N TYR A 38 8.21 4.88 -12.73
CA TYR A 38 9.30 4.66 -11.77
C TYR A 38 10.61 4.22 -12.44
N ALA A 39 10.55 3.41 -13.49
CA ALA A 39 11.72 3.01 -14.25
C ALA A 39 12.37 4.21 -14.97
N GLU A 40 11.56 5.12 -15.53
CA GLU A 40 12.06 6.36 -16.11
C GLU A 40 12.65 7.29 -15.03
N LEU A 41 12.00 7.40 -13.87
CA LEU A 41 12.51 8.15 -12.72
C LEU A 41 13.90 7.66 -12.31
N GLU A 42 14.08 6.34 -12.20
CA GLU A 42 15.35 5.74 -11.80
C GLU A 42 16.51 6.10 -12.75
N GLN A 43 16.22 6.30 -14.05
CA GLN A 43 17.22 6.69 -15.04
C GLN A 43 17.52 8.19 -15.04
N ARG A 44 16.53 9.03 -14.70
CA ARG A 44 16.57 10.47 -14.99
C ARG A 44 16.38 11.39 -13.79
N TRP A 45 16.30 10.86 -12.57
CA TRP A 45 16.04 11.68 -11.38
C TRP A 45 17.10 12.76 -11.11
N HIS A 46 18.33 12.59 -11.61
CA HIS A 46 19.38 13.62 -11.54
C HIS A 46 19.08 14.84 -12.41
N GLU A 47 18.29 14.68 -13.47
CA GLU A 47 17.89 15.77 -14.37
C GLU A 47 16.69 16.56 -13.82
N LEU A 48 16.01 16.02 -12.80
CA LEU A 48 14.84 16.64 -12.22
C LEU A 48 15.24 17.74 -11.23
N ASP A 49 14.48 18.83 -11.31
CA ASP A 49 14.52 19.91 -10.36
C ASP A 49 14.01 19.45 -8.98
N THR A 50 14.68 19.92 -7.92
CA THR A 50 14.35 19.60 -6.53
C THR A 50 12.86 19.72 -6.18
N PRO A 51 12.13 20.81 -6.51
CA PRO A 51 10.72 20.92 -6.16
C PRO A 51 9.86 19.84 -6.82
N ARG A 52 10.18 19.43 -8.04
CA ARG A 52 9.47 18.38 -8.75
C ARG A 52 9.72 17.02 -8.12
N LEU A 53 10.97 16.74 -7.75
CA LEU A 53 11.33 15.50 -7.06
C LEU A 53 10.63 15.39 -5.70
N LEU A 54 10.56 16.48 -4.94
CA LEU A 54 9.81 16.53 -3.69
C LEU A 54 8.31 16.27 -3.89
N ALA A 55 7.70 16.87 -4.91
CA ALA A 55 6.30 16.62 -5.24
C ALA A 55 6.04 15.13 -5.55
N ILE A 56 6.92 14.49 -6.32
CA ILE A 56 6.85 13.05 -6.60
C ILE A 56 6.96 12.22 -5.32
N LEU A 57 7.91 12.54 -4.44
CA LEU A 57 8.06 11.84 -3.16
C LEU A 57 6.84 12.00 -2.25
N GLU A 58 6.25 13.21 -2.19
CA GLU A 58 4.99 13.42 -1.49
C GLU A 58 3.86 12.58 -2.06
N THR A 59 3.73 12.52 -3.39
CA THR A 59 2.73 11.68 -4.05
C THR A 59 2.94 10.22 -3.69
N ILE A 60 4.17 9.70 -3.78
CA ILE A 60 4.51 8.32 -3.36
C ILE A 60 4.12 8.09 -1.90
N ARG A 61 4.40 9.05 -1.00
CA ARG A 61 4.03 8.97 0.42
C ARG A 61 2.53 8.86 0.63
N ARG A 62 1.73 9.62 -0.14
CA ARG A 62 0.27 9.66 -0.04
C ARG A 62 -0.36 8.35 -0.55
N ILE A 63 0.08 7.88 -1.72
CA ILE A 63 -0.48 6.68 -2.36
C ILE A 63 0.03 5.39 -1.71
N ARG A 64 1.19 5.47 -1.04
CA ARG A 64 1.87 4.35 -0.39
C ARG A 64 2.08 3.17 -1.36
N ASP A 65 2.54 3.46 -2.58
CA ASP A 65 2.79 2.47 -3.63
C ASP A 65 4.10 1.71 -3.35
N LEU A 66 3.99 0.39 -3.26
CA LEU A 66 5.11 -0.51 -3.00
C LEU A 66 6.04 -0.66 -4.21
N GLN A 67 5.57 -0.38 -5.42
CA GLN A 67 6.41 -0.42 -6.64
C GLN A 67 7.52 0.64 -6.61
N ALA A 68 7.34 1.73 -5.86
CA ALA A 68 8.33 2.79 -5.69
C ALA A 68 9.54 2.40 -4.81
N LEU A 69 9.51 1.24 -4.14
CA LEU A 69 10.56 0.85 -3.18
C LEU A 69 11.96 0.79 -3.81
N GLN A 70 12.10 0.28 -5.03
CA GLN A 70 13.41 0.20 -5.69
C GLN A 70 13.97 1.59 -5.97
N PHE A 71 13.15 2.46 -6.55
CA PHE A 71 13.48 3.85 -6.79
C PHE A 71 13.90 4.57 -5.51
N LEU A 72 13.12 4.46 -4.43
CA LEU A 72 13.44 5.10 -3.14
C LEU A 72 14.77 4.58 -2.55
N ARG A 73 15.06 3.28 -2.66
CA ARG A 73 16.35 2.73 -2.23
C ARG A 73 17.51 3.29 -3.05
N GLY A 74 17.35 3.34 -4.37
CA GLY A 74 18.32 3.97 -5.27
C GLY A 74 18.58 5.42 -4.87
N LEU A 75 17.51 6.19 -4.67
CA LEU A 75 17.58 7.60 -4.30
C LEU A 75 18.23 7.83 -2.94
N VAL A 76 17.92 7.03 -1.92
CA VAL A 76 18.54 7.18 -0.60
C VAL A 76 20.03 6.80 -0.62
N ASN A 77 20.39 5.74 -1.36
CA ASN A 77 21.77 5.27 -1.41
C ASN A 77 22.67 6.17 -2.27
N GLN A 78 22.18 6.64 -3.41
CA GLN A 78 22.95 7.43 -4.39
C GLN A 78 22.75 8.94 -4.22
N GLY A 79 21.64 9.36 -3.62
CA GLY A 79 21.27 10.78 -3.45
C GLY A 79 22.06 11.51 -2.37
N GLN A 80 22.71 10.81 -1.44
CA GLN A 80 23.50 11.45 -0.36
C GLN A 80 24.61 12.36 -0.87
N GLU A 81 25.18 12.09 -2.05
CA GLU A 81 26.29 12.87 -2.60
C GLU A 81 25.83 14.04 -3.48
N ASN A 82 24.66 13.94 -4.11
CA ASN A 82 24.27 14.80 -5.24
C ASN A 82 22.94 15.54 -5.04
N GLN A 83 22.19 15.24 -3.98
CA GLN A 83 20.88 15.86 -3.74
C GLN A 83 20.85 16.72 -2.48
N PRO A 84 19.93 17.70 -2.43
CA PRO A 84 19.63 18.40 -1.20
C PRO A 84 19.22 17.44 -0.09
N GLU A 85 19.72 17.68 1.12
CA GLU A 85 19.44 16.86 2.30
C GLU A 85 17.94 16.59 2.49
N GLY A 86 17.09 17.61 2.29
CA GLY A 86 15.64 17.48 2.42
C GLY A 86 15.00 16.43 1.50
N VAL A 87 15.53 16.22 0.30
CA VAL A 87 15.05 15.17 -0.63
C VAL A 87 15.39 13.80 -0.07
N VAL A 88 16.63 13.61 0.37
CA VAL A 88 17.12 12.33 0.90
C VAL A 88 16.38 11.97 2.19
N THR A 89 16.16 12.93 3.08
CA THR A 89 15.39 12.75 4.32
C THR A 89 13.96 12.28 4.02
N ILE A 90 13.24 12.97 3.13
CA ILE A 90 11.86 12.61 2.78
C ILE A 90 11.82 11.23 2.10
N ALA A 91 12.77 10.93 1.21
CA ALA A 91 12.87 9.63 0.58
C ALA A 91 13.11 8.50 1.60
N ALA A 92 13.97 8.73 2.59
CA ALA A 92 14.24 7.77 3.66
C ALA A 92 13.01 7.52 4.54
N GLU A 93 12.28 8.58 4.93
CA GLU A 93 11.03 8.46 5.67
C GLU A 93 9.98 7.65 4.89
N CYS A 94 9.83 7.94 3.58
CA CYS A 94 8.91 7.21 2.72
C CYS A 94 9.29 5.73 2.61
N LEU A 95 10.59 5.45 2.45
CA LEU A 95 11.11 4.09 2.37
C LEU A 95 10.79 3.30 3.64
N GLU A 96 11.05 3.87 4.82
CA GLU A 96 10.77 3.20 6.10
C GLU A 96 9.28 2.85 6.28
N VAL A 97 8.39 3.78 5.90
CA VAL A 97 6.94 3.56 5.97
C VAL A 97 6.50 2.44 5.03
N LEU A 98 7.00 2.42 3.79
CA LEU A 98 6.64 1.41 2.80
C LEU A 98 7.21 0.03 3.15
N GLU A 99 8.43 -0.04 3.69
CA GLU A 99 9.02 -1.31 4.15
C GLU A 99 8.26 -1.90 5.34
N ARG A 100 7.84 -1.08 6.30
CA ARG A 100 6.97 -1.53 7.39
C ARG A 100 5.67 -2.10 6.85
N ARG A 101 5.03 -1.41 5.91
CA ARG A 101 3.81 -1.91 5.25
C ARG A 101 4.04 -3.25 4.55
N LEU A 102 5.12 -3.38 3.79
CA LEU A 102 5.46 -4.63 3.09
C LEU A 102 5.61 -5.80 4.07
N ARG A 103 6.25 -5.57 5.23
CA ARG A 103 6.38 -6.58 6.30
C ARG A 103 5.02 -6.99 6.85
N TYR A 104 4.15 -6.03 7.19
CA TYR A 104 2.80 -6.32 7.67
C TYR A 104 1.97 -7.11 6.65
N GLU A 105 2.05 -6.78 5.35
CA GLU A 105 1.34 -7.52 4.30
C GLU A 105 1.88 -8.96 4.14
N ALA A 106 3.19 -9.15 4.29
CA ALA A 106 3.81 -10.48 4.26
C ALA A 106 3.39 -11.33 5.48
N GLU A 107 3.36 -10.74 6.67
CA GLU A 107 2.91 -11.40 7.90
C GLU A 107 1.42 -11.79 7.81
N ALA A 108 0.56 -10.87 7.38
CA ALA A 108 -0.87 -11.12 7.21
C ALA A 108 -1.15 -12.28 6.23
N ARG A 109 -0.42 -12.34 5.10
CA ARG A 109 -0.54 -13.45 4.13
C ARG A 109 -0.05 -14.78 4.70
N THR A 110 0.93 -14.76 5.59
CA THR A 110 1.48 -15.98 6.21
C THR A 110 0.48 -16.61 7.18
N LEU A 111 -0.28 -15.80 7.92
CA LEU A 111 -1.33 -16.28 8.84
C LEU A 111 -2.48 -16.99 8.10
N LEU A 112 -2.87 -16.51 6.91
CA LEU A 112 -3.93 -17.15 6.12
C LEU A 112 -3.50 -18.50 5.55
N ARG A 113 -2.23 -18.64 5.13
CA ARG A 113 -1.71 -19.91 4.62
C ARG A 113 -1.60 -21.00 5.67
N ALA A 114 -1.42 -20.64 6.95
CA ALA A 114 -1.41 -21.61 8.04
C ALA A 114 -2.80 -22.22 8.29
N ALA A 115 -3.88 -21.47 8.02
CA ALA A 115 -5.26 -21.94 8.15
C ALA A 115 -5.73 -22.78 6.95
N GLU A 116 -5.15 -22.58 5.77
CA GLU A 116 -5.50 -23.29 4.53
C GLU A 116 -4.72 -24.59 4.31
N ARG A 117 -3.81 -24.97 5.22
CA ARG A 117 -3.18 -26.29 5.13
C ARG A 117 -4.30 -27.35 5.20
N PRO A 118 -4.49 -28.18 4.14
CA PRO A 118 -5.41 -29.30 4.24
C PRO A 118 -4.89 -30.18 5.38
N PHE A 119 -5.75 -30.41 6.37
CA PHE A 119 -5.47 -31.35 7.46
C PHE A 119 -4.96 -32.65 6.82
N THR A 120 -3.66 -32.91 6.94
CA THR A 120 -3.10 -34.21 6.60
C THR A 120 -3.81 -35.21 7.51
N ALA A 121 -4.34 -36.28 6.93
CA ALA A 121 -5.28 -37.24 7.53
C ALA A 121 -4.79 -37.97 8.80
N GLU A 122 -3.65 -37.59 9.36
CA GLU A 122 -3.06 -38.12 10.59
C GLU A 122 -3.46 -37.32 11.84
N GLU A 123 -4.02 -36.11 11.71
CA GLU A 123 -4.73 -35.42 12.81
C GLU A 123 -6.22 -35.78 12.82
N ARG A 124 -6.53 -37.06 12.63
CA ARG A 124 -7.78 -37.61 13.15
C ARG A 124 -7.63 -37.63 14.67
N LEU A 125 -7.94 -36.50 15.30
CA LEU A 125 -8.26 -36.43 16.72
C LEU A 125 -9.18 -37.61 17.02
N LEU A 126 -8.65 -38.53 17.82
CA LEU A 126 -9.38 -39.60 18.47
C LEU A 126 -10.55 -38.93 19.20
N ARG A 127 -11.71 -38.86 18.53
CA ARG A 127 -12.95 -38.51 19.22
C ARG A 127 -13.15 -39.61 20.26
N PRO A 128 -13.16 -39.31 21.57
CA PRO A 128 -13.64 -40.28 22.52
C PRO A 128 -15.07 -40.64 22.11
N ALA A 129 -15.30 -41.92 21.80
CA ALA A 129 -16.63 -42.47 21.62
C ALA A 129 -17.35 -42.32 22.96
N GLY A 130 -18.15 -41.27 23.10
CA GLY A 130 -18.66 -40.83 24.39
C GLY A 130 -20.00 -40.14 24.27
N HIS A 131 -21.04 -40.97 24.25
CA HIS A 131 -22.40 -40.69 24.71
C HIS A 131 -23.29 -39.79 23.86
N GLU A 132 -24.27 -40.46 23.26
CA GLU A 132 -25.62 -39.95 23.09
C GLU A 132 -26.12 -39.43 24.46
N SER A 133 -26.30 -38.13 24.58
CA SER A 133 -27.25 -37.61 25.55
C SER A 133 -27.99 -36.46 24.90
N SER A 134 -29.13 -36.84 24.34
CA SER A 134 -30.25 -35.95 24.06
C SER A 134 -30.50 -35.07 25.28
N THR A 135 -30.24 -33.77 25.16
CA THR A 135 -30.86 -32.75 26.00
C THR A 135 -31.11 -31.53 25.13
N GLU A 136 -32.24 -31.60 24.44
CA GLU A 136 -33.24 -30.53 24.28
C GLU A 136 -32.86 -29.20 24.98
N ALA A 137 -32.02 -28.40 24.31
CA ALA A 137 -31.77 -27.02 24.69
C ALA A 137 -32.94 -26.18 24.18
N ALA A 138 -34.00 -26.12 24.99
CA ALA A 138 -35.14 -25.23 24.80
C ALA A 138 -34.65 -23.78 24.71
N LEU A 139 -34.74 -23.21 23.51
CA LEU A 139 -34.52 -21.79 23.21
C LEU A 139 -35.66 -20.97 23.85
N LEU A 140 -35.51 -20.60 25.12
CA LEU A 140 -36.31 -19.55 25.74
C LEU A 140 -35.90 -18.21 25.12
N ARG A 141 -36.69 -17.74 24.15
CA ARG A 141 -36.65 -16.35 23.70
C ARG A 141 -37.28 -15.47 24.78
N PRO A 142 -36.58 -14.45 25.32
CA PRO A 142 -37.26 -13.40 26.07
C PRO A 142 -38.20 -12.63 25.13
N ALA A 143 -39.43 -12.41 25.60
CA ALA A 143 -40.47 -11.70 24.87
C ALA A 143 -40.04 -10.25 24.54
N PRO A 144 -40.46 -9.68 23.41
CA PRO A 144 -40.36 -8.24 23.19
C PRO A 144 -41.27 -7.53 24.19
N GLY A 145 -40.68 -6.74 25.09
CA GLY A 145 -41.42 -5.83 25.95
C GLY A 145 -42.14 -4.79 25.09
N THR A 146 -43.46 -4.89 25.06
CA THR A 146 -44.37 -3.78 24.82
C THR A 146 -44.43 -2.94 26.09
N GLU A 147 -43.82 -1.75 26.03
CA GLU A 147 -44.20 -0.57 26.83
C GLU A 147 -44.37 0.52 25.77
N GLU A 148 -45.58 0.75 25.23
CA GLU A 148 -46.67 1.53 25.86
C GLU A 148 -46.11 2.69 26.69
N ASP A 149 -46.00 3.87 26.07
CA ASP A 149 -47.03 4.92 26.13
C ASP A 149 -46.92 5.70 27.45
N LYS A 150 -46.46 6.95 27.36
CA LYS A 150 -46.74 8.04 28.32
C LYS A 150 -46.22 9.37 27.79
N GLU A 151 -47.21 10.17 27.37
CA GLU A 151 -47.38 11.64 27.50
C GLU A 151 -46.33 12.59 26.92
#